data_AF-A0A9Q1B553-F1
#
_entry.id   AF-A0A9Q1B553-F1
#
_cell.length_a   1.000
_cell.length_b   1.000
_cell.length_c   1.000
_cell.angle_alpha   90.00
_cell.angle_beta   90.00
_cell.angle_gamma   90.00
#
_symmetry.space_group_name_H-M   'P 1'
#
loop_
_entity.id
_entity.type
_entity.pdbx_description
1 polymer ?
#
loop_
_entity_poly.entity_id
_entity_poly.type
_entity_poly.pdbx_seq_one_letter_code
_entity_poly.pdbx_strand_id
1 'polypeptide(L)'
;MEAREGTGSLAAAAAAAGDSSLDARATEEAGPLLAKEGGEKKPDLLTLFRVKEQIKQHLMEYKTTVNANEESIPDQVIDEKIIECSIEDLEKEMEEVKISYQNKTLALQRIQVADALRNKLKDNEDSSSRYIWDTLKHIMMLSTAILKSQQQSRELEEKLNDVKQSRLALKRAGECKLTQIHDMKRKQREKLENMDVGKTLKKVRRNLQKEIQMTTLIQNIFQNLVTGSGVNWAKDPALKEVVLQLEKNVTAI
;
A
#
# COMPACT_ATOMS: atom_id res chain seq x y z
N MET A 1 41.93 -51.98 -25.81
CA MET A 1 42.90 -51.25 -24.96
C MET A 1 42.09 -50.40 -24.02
N GLU A 2 41.76 -50.93 -22.83
CA GLU A 2 42.63 -50.89 -21.63
C GLU A 2 42.77 -49.46 -21.10
N ALA A 3 42.75 -49.14 -19.81
CA ALA A 3 42.31 -49.76 -18.56
C ALA A 3 42.58 -48.69 -17.47
N ARG A 4 42.08 -48.94 -16.26
CA ARG A 4 42.41 -48.34 -14.95
C ARG A 4 41.61 -47.09 -14.55
N GLU A 5 40.65 -47.22 -13.61
CA GLU A 5 40.74 -47.58 -12.18
C GLU A 5 41.38 -46.50 -11.31
N GLY A 6 40.59 -46.04 -10.33
CA GLY A 6 40.99 -45.14 -9.26
C GLY A 6 39.94 -45.20 -8.15
N THR A 7 40.02 -46.28 -7.38
CA THR A 7 39.26 -46.61 -6.17
C THR A 7 39.37 -45.55 -5.07
N GLY A 8 38.24 -45.11 -4.51
CA GLY A 8 38.16 -44.27 -3.33
C GLY A 8 37.31 -44.94 -2.24
N SER A 9 37.95 -45.22 -1.11
CA SER A 9 37.54 -46.11 -0.02
C SER A 9 36.34 -45.64 0.83
N LEU A 10 35.52 -46.61 1.25
CA LEU A 10 34.63 -46.57 2.41
C LEU A 10 35.43 -46.45 3.73
N ALA A 11 34.91 -45.67 4.69
CA ALA A 11 34.97 -45.88 6.15
C ALA A 11 34.18 -44.72 6.81
N ALA A 12 32.93 -44.92 7.23
CA ALA A 12 32.50 -45.46 8.52
C ALA A 12 32.96 -44.63 9.74
N ALA A 13 32.08 -43.78 10.26
CA ALA A 13 32.22 -43.15 11.58
C ALA A 13 30.85 -43.07 12.28
N ALA A 14 30.52 -44.12 13.04
CA ALA A 14 29.44 -44.15 14.02
C ALA A 14 29.71 -45.22 15.07
N ALA A 15 30.05 -44.81 16.29
CA ALA A 15 29.91 -45.53 17.58
C ALA A 15 30.35 -44.55 18.68
N ALA A 16 29.47 -44.00 19.51
CA ALA A 16 28.73 -44.62 20.63
C ALA A 16 29.61 -44.92 21.86
N ALA A 17 29.26 -44.20 22.93
CA ALA A 17 29.20 -44.60 24.35
C ALA A 17 30.47 -45.05 25.10
N GLY A 18 30.78 -44.23 26.11
CA GLY A 18 31.12 -44.54 27.50
C GLY A 18 31.62 -45.93 27.88
N ASP A 19 32.76 -45.94 28.58
CA ASP A 19 32.99 -46.92 29.62
C ASP A 19 33.79 -46.30 30.79
N SER A 20 33.35 -46.66 31.99
CA SER A 20 33.87 -46.28 33.29
C SER A 20 34.73 -47.42 33.82
N SER A 21 35.96 -47.16 34.22
CA SER A 21 36.72 -48.11 35.05
C SER A 21 37.54 -47.37 36.08
N LEU A 22 37.20 -47.66 37.34
CA LEU A 22 38.05 -47.52 38.51
C LEU A 22 39.36 -48.30 38.27
N ASP A 23 40.49 -47.75 38.71
CA ASP A 23 41.31 -48.48 39.68
C ASP A 23 42.32 -47.59 40.40
N ALA A 24 42.48 -47.92 41.67
CA ALA A 24 43.30 -47.21 42.65
C ALA A 24 44.76 -47.67 42.62
N ARG A 25 45.71 -46.76 42.84
CA ARG A 25 46.84 -47.04 43.75
C ARG A 25 47.57 -45.78 44.22
N ALA A 26 47.85 -45.81 45.51
CA ALA A 26 48.47 -44.81 46.35
C ALA A 26 50.00 -44.76 46.24
N THR A 27 50.56 -43.60 46.64
CA THR A 27 51.78 -43.33 47.45
C THR A 27 52.06 -41.82 47.33
N GLU A 28 52.53 -41.03 48.30
CA GLU A 28 52.77 -41.08 49.74
C GLU A 28 53.35 -39.67 50.09
N GLU A 29 53.37 -39.33 51.39
CA GLU A 29 54.09 -38.22 52.06
C GLU A 29 53.31 -36.95 52.44
N ALA A 30 53.01 -36.83 53.74
CA ALA A 30 53.50 -35.76 54.62
C ALA A 30 52.93 -35.94 56.04
N GLY A 31 53.81 -36.12 57.03
CA GLY A 31 53.46 -36.46 58.41
C GLY A 31 52.88 -35.33 59.28
N PRO A 32 52.33 -35.65 60.47
CA PRO A 32 51.59 -34.72 61.33
C PRO A 32 52.45 -34.19 62.50
N LEU A 33 52.23 -32.92 62.89
CA LEU A 33 52.71 -32.39 64.17
C LEU A 33 51.66 -31.53 64.90
N LEU A 34 51.23 -32.09 66.04
CA LEU A 34 51.02 -31.47 67.35
C LEU A 34 49.79 -30.59 67.62
N ALA A 35 48.93 -31.16 68.47
CA ALA A 35 47.91 -30.49 69.27
C ALA A 35 48.50 -29.69 70.46
N LYS A 36 47.85 -28.58 70.82
CA LYS A 36 47.29 -28.33 72.17
C LYS A 36 46.61 -26.95 72.28
N GLU A 37 45.48 -26.94 72.98
CA GLU A 37 44.64 -25.78 73.35
C GLU A 37 45.18 -24.97 74.54
N GLY A 38 44.70 -23.71 74.68
CA GLY A 38 44.31 -23.14 75.97
C GLY A 38 44.61 -21.64 76.21
N GLY A 39 43.57 -20.83 76.41
CA GLY A 39 43.61 -19.62 77.27
C GLY A 39 42.88 -18.35 76.78
N GLU A 40 41.65 -18.11 77.23
CA GLU A 40 40.89 -16.86 77.05
C GLU A 40 41.50 -15.67 77.83
N LYS A 41 41.66 -14.51 77.18
CA LYS A 41 41.85 -13.20 77.81
C LYS A 41 40.78 -12.24 77.27
N LYS A 42 40.13 -11.49 78.17
CA LYS A 42 39.14 -10.44 77.83
C LYS A 42 39.72 -9.52 76.73
N PRO A 43 38.96 -9.19 75.68
CA PRO A 43 39.52 -8.49 74.52
C PRO A 43 40.00 -7.11 74.95
N ASP A 44 41.26 -6.84 74.62
CA ASP A 44 41.97 -5.58 74.88
C ASP A 44 41.16 -4.40 74.33
N LEU A 45 41.01 -3.32 75.10
CA LEU A 45 40.16 -2.16 74.76
C LEU A 45 40.50 -1.58 73.37
N LEU A 46 41.79 -1.66 73.00
CA LEU A 46 42.29 -1.24 71.70
C LEU A 46 41.67 -2.05 70.54
N THR A 47 41.47 -3.35 70.73
CA THR A 47 40.83 -4.23 69.74
C THR A 47 39.36 -3.87 69.54
N LEU A 48 38.66 -3.50 70.62
CA LEU A 48 37.27 -3.06 70.54
C LEU A 48 37.12 -1.73 69.79
N PHE A 49 38.02 -0.77 70.03
CA PHE A 49 38.04 0.49 69.27
C PHE A 49 38.31 0.27 67.79
N ARG A 50 39.22 -0.65 67.43
CA ARG A 50 39.49 -1.00 66.03
C ARG A 50 38.26 -1.61 65.34
N VAL A 51 37.58 -2.54 66.01
CA VAL A 51 36.35 -3.16 65.47
C VAL A 51 35.24 -2.12 65.33
N LYS A 52 35.10 -1.20 66.29
CA LYS A 52 34.12 -0.10 66.20
C LYS A 52 34.38 0.78 64.97
N GLU A 53 35.63 1.15 64.70
CA GLU A 53 35.95 1.97 63.54
C GLU A 53 35.73 1.19 62.23
N GLN A 54 36.05 -0.11 62.20
CA GLN A 54 35.75 -0.99 61.06
C GLN A 54 34.26 -1.07 60.76
N ILE A 55 33.41 -1.28 61.78
CA ILE A 55 31.95 -1.33 61.59
C ILE A 55 31.43 0.00 61.06
N LYS A 56 31.93 1.13 61.59
CA LYS A 56 31.52 2.47 61.13
C LYS A 56 31.92 2.72 59.67
N GLN A 57 33.12 2.28 59.28
CA GLN A 57 33.60 2.35 57.91
C GLN A 57 32.74 1.49 56.98
N HIS A 58 32.46 0.24 57.33
CA HIS A 58 31.61 -0.65 56.54
C HIS A 58 30.17 -0.13 56.40
N LEU A 59 29.62 0.51 57.43
CA LEU A 59 28.29 1.08 57.39
C LEU A 59 28.23 2.30 56.46
N MET A 60 29.30 3.11 56.44
CA MET A 60 29.43 4.21 55.48
C MET A 60 29.57 3.70 54.03
N GLU A 61 30.39 2.67 53.81
CA GLU A 61 30.56 2.04 52.50
C GLU A 61 29.25 1.43 52.00
N TYR A 62 28.52 0.72 52.86
CA TYR A 62 27.22 0.15 52.50
C TYR A 62 26.18 1.23 52.21
N LYS A 63 26.15 2.31 53.01
CA LYS A 63 25.23 3.43 52.76
C LYS A 63 25.53 4.16 51.45
N THR A 64 26.81 4.32 51.12
CA THR A 64 27.22 5.00 49.87
C THR A 64 26.93 4.12 48.66
N THR A 65 27.14 2.80 48.76
CA THR A 65 26.79 1.85 47.70
C THR A 65 25.28 1.75 47.50
N VAL A 66 24.49 1.73 48.57
CA VAL A 66 23.02 1.75 48.46
C VAL A 66 22.53 3.04 47.81
N ASN A 67 23.00 4.21 48.24
CA ASN A 67 22.60 5.48 47.63
C ASN A 67 23.04 5.59 46.15
N ALA A 68 24.24 5.13 45.80
CA ALA A 68 24.70 5.10 44.41
C ALA A 68 23.91 4.08 43.56
N ASN A 69 23.42 3.00 44.17
CA ASN A 69 22.55 2.03 43.53
C ASN A 69 21.11 2.56 43.36
N GLU A 70 20.65 3.41 44.27
CA GLU A 70 19.33 4.05 44.21
C GLU A 70 19.27 5.12 43.11
N GLU A 71 20.38 5.84 42.86
CA GLU A 71 20.52 6.78 41.74
C GLU A 71 20.82 6.11 40.38
N SER A 72 21.08 4.80 40.35
CA SER A 72 21.44 4.03 39.15
C SER A 72 20.42 2.99 38.71
N ILE A 73 19.18 3.09 39.18
CA ILE A 73 18.04 2.61 38.39
C ILE A 73 17.60 3.79 37.53
N PRO A 74 18.17 4.01 36.33
CA PRO A 74 17.42 4.77 35.37
C PRO A 74 16.15 3.95 35.14
N ASP A 75 15.00 4.52 35.52
CA ASP A 75 13.77 4.29 34.77
C ASP A 75 14.11 4.70 33.33
N GLN A 76 14.72 3.77 32.59
CA GLN A 76 14.71 3.81 31.15
C GLN A 76 13.23 3.77 30.84
N VAL A 77 12.68 4.93 30.49
CA VAL A 77 11.48 5.00 29.68
C VAL A 77 11.89 4.27 28.40
N ILE A 78 11.77 2.95 28.42
CA ILE A 78 11.94 2.14 27.24
C ILE A 78 10.85 2.68 26.33
N ASP A 79 11.26 3.31 25.23
CA ASP A 79 10.33 3.89 24.29
C ASP A 79 9.40 2.77 23.85
N GLU A 80 8.17 2.81 24.35
CA GLU A 80 7.15 1.78 24.17
C GLU A 80 6.97 1.45 22.69
N LYS A 81 7.17 2.47 21.85
CA LYS A 81 7.16 2.38 20.40
C LYS A 81 8.30 1.53 19.82
N ILE A 82 9.50 1.57 20.40
CA ILE A 82 10.63 0.72 19.96
C ILE A 82 10.36 -0.74 20.32
N ILE A 83 9.77 -0.99 21.49
CA ILE A 83 9.34 -2.34 21.89
C ILE A 83 8.23 -2.82 20.96
N GLU A 84 7.21 -2.00 20.71
CA GLU A 84 6.08 -2.33 19.83
C GLU A 84 6.56 -2.65 18.41
N CYS A 85 7.43 -1.81 17.82
CA CYS A 85 8.03 -2.11 16.52
C CYS A 85 8.87 -3.42 16.54
N SER A 86 9.62 -3.67 17.62
CA SER A 86 10.41 -4.91 17.74
C SER A 86 9.51 -6.15 17.87
N ILE A 87 8.36 -6.03 18.53
CA ILE A 87 7.36 -7.09 18.64
C ILE A 87 6.75 -7.35 17.25
N GLU A 88 6.33 -6.31 16.53
CA GLU A 88 5.79 -6.44 15.16
C GLU A 88 6.79 -7.13 14.21
N ASP A 89 8.07 -6.76 14.28
CA ASP A 89 9.13 -7.38 13.49
C ASP A 89 9.32 -8.86 13.86
N LEU A 90 9.34 -9.19 15.16
CA LEU A 90 9.44 -10.59 15.63
C LEU A 90 8.21 -11.42 15.25
N GLU A 91 7.00 -10.86 15.29
CA GLU A 91 5.77 -11.52 14.87
C GLU A 91 5.81 -11.83 13.36
N LYS A 92 6.29 -10.89 12.56
CA LYS A 92 6.48 -11.08 11.13
C LYS A 92 7.53 -12.16 10.85
N GLU A 93 8.70 -12.11 11.50
CA GLU A 93 9.73 -13.14 11.37
C GLU A 93 9.21 -14.53 11.78
N MET A 94 8.43 -14.60 12.86
CA MET A 94 7.80 -15.84 13.31
C MET A 94 6.83 -16.40 12.27
N GLU A 95 5.97 -15.57 11.68
CA GLU A 95 5.04 -16.02 10.65
C GLU A 95 5.78 -16.44 9.37
N GLU A 96 6.85 -15.73 8.98
CA GLU A 96 7.71 -16.13 7.87
C GLU A 96 8.37 -17.50 8.11
N VAL A 97 8.92 -17.74 9.30
CA VAL A 97 9.52 -19.02 9.68
C VAL A 97 8.47 -20.13 9.71
N LYS A 98 7.27 -19.85 10.22
CA LYS A 98 6.16 -20.81 10.25
C LYS A 98 5.69 -21.19 8.84
N ILE A 99 5.50 -20.22 7.95
CA ILE A 99 5.17 -20.46 6.54
C ILE A 99 6.30 -21.28 5.88
N SER A 100 7.56 -20.94 6.14
CA SER A 100 8.72 -21.67 5.63
C SER A 100 8.75 -23.13 6.10
N TYR A 101 8.50 -23.37 7.39
CA TYR A 101 8.41 -24.71 7.96
C TYR A 101 7.28 -25.53 7.34
N GLN A 102 6.09 -24.94 7.19
CA GLN A 102 4.93 -25.60 6.56
C GLN A 102 5.23 -25.96 5.09
N ASN A 103 5.83 -25.04 4.33
CA ASN A 103 6.20 -25.27 2.94
C ASN A 103 7.25 -26.38 2.79
N LYS A 104 8.28 -26.39 3.65
CA LYS A 104 9.30 -27.44 3.67
C LYS A 104 8.70 -28.80 4.03
N THR A 105 7.82 -28.84 5.02
CA THR A 105 7.12 -30.06 5.43
C THR A 105 6.24 -30.60 4.30
N LEU A 106 5.48 -29.73 3.63
CA LEU A 106 4.65 -30.11 2.48
C LEU A 106 5.50 -30.63 1.31
N ALA A 107 6.63 -29.99 1.02
CA ALA A 107 7.55 -30.45 -0.02
C ALA A 107 8.11 -31.84 0.30
N LEU A 108 8.53 -32.07 1.56
CA LEU A 108 9.01 -33.38 2.01
C LEU A 108 7.93 -34.46 1.88
N GLN A 109 6.71 -34.18 2.35
CA GLN A 109 5.58 -35.11 2.23
C GLN A 109 5.28 -35.46 0.76
N ARG A 110 5.29 -34.46 -0.14
CA ARG A 110 5.11 -34.68 -1.59
C ARG A 110 6.20 -35.57 -2.17
N ILE A 111 7.46 -35.38 -1.77
CA ILE A 111 8.58 -36.21 -2.22
C ILE A 111 8.42 -37.65 -1.72
N GLN A 112 8.07 -37.84 -0.45
CA GLN A 112 7.86 -39.16 0.15
C GLN A 112 6.71 -39.91 -0.54
N VAL A 113 5.57 -39.25 -0.78
CA VAL A 113 4.44 -39.83 -1.52
C VAL A 113 4.85 -40.17 -2.95
N ALA A 114 5.56 -39.27 -3.64
CA ALA A 114 6.02 -39.52 -5.01
C ALA A 114 6.98 -40.72 -5.09
N ASP A 115 7.87 -40.89 -4.11
CA ASP A 115 8.77 -42.04 -4.05
C ASP A 115 8.01 -43.33 -3.76
N ALA A 116 7.09 -43.33 -2.80
CA ALA A 116 6.23 -44.47 -2.49
C ALA A 116 5.39 -44.89 -3.71
N LEU A 117 4.78 -43.94 -4.43
CA LEU A 117 4.04 -44.19 -5.66
C LEU A 117 4.97 -44.77 -6.75
N ARG A 118 6.16 -44.20 -6.94
CA ARG A 118 7.14 -44.70 -7.92
C ARG A 118 7.53 -46.14 -7.64
N ASN A 119 7.74 -46.50 -6.37
CA ASN A 119 8.08 -47.87 -5.99
C ASN A 119 6.91 -48.82 -6.25
N LYS A 120 5.68 -48.42 -5.92
CA LYS A 120 4.47 -49.22 -6.25
C LYS A 120 4.22 -49.39 -7.75
N LEU A 121 4.65 -48.43 -8.57
CA LEU A 121 4.53 -48.53 -10.02
C LEU A 121 5.60 -49.43 -10.66
N LYS A 122 6.72 -49.70 -9.99
CA LYS A 122 7.75 -50.63 -10.51
C LYS A 122 7.28 -52.09 -10.47
N ASP A 123 6.43 -52.41 -9.52
CA ASP A 123 5.82 -53.73 -9.35
C ASP A 123 4.67 -53.89 -10.37
N ASN A 124 5.03 -54.20 -11.62
CA ASN A 124 4.10 -54.24 -12.77
C ASN A 124 3.07 -55.40 -12.74
N GLU A 125 3.14 -56.29 -11.77
CA GLU A 125 2.23 -57.45 -11.66
C GLU A 125 0.88 -57.09 -11.02
N ASP A 126 0.79 -55.96 -10.32
CA ASP A 126 -0.41 -55.57 -9.58
C ASP A 126 -1.44 -54.83 -10.45
N SER A 127 -2.70 -55.31 -10.45
CA SER A 127 -3.83 -54.58 -11.04
C SER A 127 -3.99 -53.15 -10.45
N SER A 128 -3.53 -52.95 -9.21
CA SER A 128 -3.48 -51.66 -8.54
C SER A 128 -2.52 -50.67 -9.22
N SER A 129 -1.37 -51.15 -9.72
CA SER A 129 -0.39 -50.32 -10.44
C SER A 129 -1.00 -49.73 -11.72
N ARG A 130 -1.76 -50.54 -12.47
CA ARG A 130 -2.47 -50.10 -13.68
C ARG A 130 -3.51 -49.01 -13.40
N TYR A 131 -4.31 -49.16 -12.34
CA TYR A 131 -5.30 -48.16 -11.96
C TYR A 131 -4.65 -46.83 -11.54
N ILE A 132 -3.53 -46.88 -10.81
CA ILE A 132 -2.77 -45.69 -10.45
C ILE A 132 -2.22 -44.99 -11.71
N TRP A 133 -1.74 -45.76 -12.70
CA TRP A 133 -1.26 -45.21 -13.96
C TRP A 133 -2.35 -44.49 -14.75
N ASP A 134 -3.52 -45.12 -14.92
CA ASP A 134 -4.65 -44.52 -15.62
C ASP A 134 -5.14 -43.25 -14.91
N THR A 135 -5.15 -43.27 -13.57
CA THR A 135 -5.49 -42.10 -12.75
C THR A 135 -4.48 -40.98 -12.95
N LEU A 136 -3.17 -41.28 -12.90
CA LEU A 136 -2.11 -40.28 -13.08
C LEU A 136 -2.15 -39.66 -14.48
N LYS A 137 -2.42 -40.47 -15.51
CA LYS A 137 -2.61 -39.99 -16.88
C LYS A 137 -3.79 -39.04 -16.96
N HIS A 138 -4.92 -39.38 -16.34
CA HIS A 138 -6.10 -38.53 -16.32
C HIS A 138 -5.84 -37.21 -15.57
N ILE A 139 -5.19 -37.25 -14.41
CA ILE A 139 -4.75 -36.07 -13.66
C ILE A 139 -3.86 -35.18 -14.54
N MET A 140 -2.87 -35.76 -15.23
CA MET A 140 -1.96 -35.01 -16.08
C MET A 140 -2.69 -34.32 -17.24
N MET A 141 -3.62 -35.01 -17.92
CA MET A 141 -4.44 -34.41 -18.97
C MET A 141 -5.27 -33.22 -18.45
N LEU A 142 -5.92 -33.39 -17.28
CA LEU A 142 -6.70 -32.32 -16.64
C LEU A 142 -5.81 -31.15 -16.22
N SER A 143 -4.67 -31.40 -15.60
CA SER A 143 -3.71 -30.36 -15.20
C SER A 143 -3.20 -29.57 -16.41
N THR A 144 -2.89 -30.23 -17.52
CA THR A 144 -2.51 -29.55 -18.77
C THR A 144 -3.65 -28.69 -19.31
N ALA A 145 -4.90 -29.19 -19.29
CA ALA A 145 -6.05 -28.42 -19.72
C ALA A 145 -6.30 -27.19 -18.82
N ILE A 146 -6.17 -27.34 -17.50
CA ILE A 146 -6.28 -26.25 -16.52
C ILE A 146 -5.20 -25.21 -16.77
N LEU A 147 -3.93 -25.62 -16.94
CA LEU A 147 -2.83 -24.70 -17.21
C LEU A 147 -3.05 -23.91 -18.51
N LYS A 148 -3.53 -24.58 -19.56
CA LYS A 148 -3.87 -23.93 -20.83
C LYS A 148 -5.00 -22.92 -20.65
N SER A 149 -6.06 -23.27 -19.92
CA SER A 149 -7.16 -22.34 -19.63
C SER A 149 -6.71 -21.14 -18.81
N GLN A 150 -5.88 -21.34 -17.78
CA GLN A 150 -5.32 -20.26 -16.97
C GLN A 150 -4.43 -19.34 -17.80
N GLN A 151 -3.64 -19.90 -18.71
CA GLN A 151 -2.80 -19.14 -19.62
C GLN A 151 -3.64 -18.26 -20.55
N GLN A 152 -4.69 -18.82 -21.15
CA GLN A 152 -5.63 -18.07 -21.99
C GLN A 152 -6.34 -16.95 -21.21
N SER A 153 -6.72 -17.20 -19.94
CA SER A 153 -7.31 -16.17 -19.08
C SER A 153 -6.33 -15.02 -18.82
N ARG A 154 -5.05 -15.31 -18.53
CA ARG A 154 -4.02 -14.28 -18.32
C ARG A 154 -3.81 -13.43 -19.58
N GLU A 155 -3.72 -14.07 -20.75
CA GLU A 155 -3.57 -13.36 -22.03
C GLU A 155 -4.78 -12.46 -22.33
N LEU A 156 -5.99 -12.91 -22.00
CA LEU A 156 -7.21 -12.11 -22.18
C LEU A 156 -7.26 -10.93 -21.20
N GLU A 157 -6.84 -11.15 -19.95
CA GLU A 157 -6.76 -10.12 -18.92
C GLU A 157 -5.74 -9.04 -19.29
N GLU A 158 -4.59 -9.41 -19.84
CA GLU A 158 -3.58 -8.49 -20.36
C GLU A 158 -4.16 -7.62 -21.49
N LYS A 159 -4.78 -8.24 -22.50
CA LYS A 159 -5.46 -7.51 -23.59
C LYS A 159 -6.56 -6.57 -23.06
N LEU A 160 -7.31 -6.99 -22.05
CA LEU A 160 -8.32 -6.15 -21.42
C LEU A 160 -7.68 -4.95 -20.71
N ASN A 161 -6.55 -5.15 -20.05
CA ASN A 161 -5.80 -4.08 -19.39
C ASN A 161 -5.27 -3.05 -20.41
N ASP A 162 -4.73 -3.51 -21.54
CA ASP A 162 -4.27 -2.64 -22.63
C ASP A 162 -5.40 -1.77 -23.19
N VAL A 163 -6.59 -2.37 -23.39
CA VAL A 163 -7.78 -1.63 -23.82
C VAL A 163 -8.21 -0.62 -22.76
N LYS A 164 -8.19 -0.97 -21.47
CA LYS A 164 -8.50 -0.05 -20.37
C LYS A 164 -7.51 1.13 -20.35
N GLN A 165 -6.22 0.87 -20.54
CA GLN A 165 -5.17 1.88 -20.58
C GLN A 165 -5.33 2.80 -21.79
N SER A 166 -5.58 2.25 -22.97
CA SER A 166 -5.81 2.99 -24.21
C SER A 166 -7.05 3.89 -24.10
N ARG A 167 -8.15 3.36 -23.55
CA ARG A 167 -9.38 4.11 -23.28
C ARG A 167 -9.13 5.27 -22.32
N LEU A 168 -8.34 5.05 -21.27
CA LEU A 168 -8.01 6.09 -20.30
C LEU A 168 -7.14 7.18 -20.92
N ALA A 169 -6.15 6.82 -21.74
CA ALA A 169 -5.34 7.76 -22.49
C ALA A 169 -6.19 8.60 -23.45
N LEU A 170 -7.11 7.97 -24.18
CA LEU A 170 -8.04 8.65 -25.08
C LEU A 170 -8.96 9.62 -24.32
N LYS A 171 -9.48 9.21 -23.16
CA LYS A 171 -10.32 10.06 -22.31
C LYS A 171 -9.56 11.32 -21.87
N ARG A 172 -8.33 11.17 -21.38
CA ARG A 172 -7.46 12.31 -21.01
C ARG A 172 -7.17 13.23 -22.19
N ALA A 173 -6.87 12.66 -23.36
CA ALA A 173 -6.65 13.45 -24.58
C ALA A 173 -7.92 14.22 -25.00
N GLY A 174 -9.09 13.60 -24.88
CA GLY A 174 -10.39 14.23 -25.12
C GLY A 174 -10.67 15.39 -24.15
N GLU A 175 -10.45 15.17 -22.85
CA GLU A 175 -10.59 16.21 -21.81
C GLU A 175 -9.64 17.40 -22.05
N CYS A 176 -8.39 17.14 -22.44
CA CYS A 176 -7.43 18.18 -22.80
C CYS A 176 -7.90 19.02 -24.00
N LYS A 177 -8.34 18.36 -25.10
CA LYS A 177 -8.86 19.07 -26.28
C LYS A 177 -10.12 19.86 -25.96
N LEU A 178 -11.03 19.30 -25.15
CA LEU A 178 -12.25 20.00 -24.74
C LEU A 178 -11.91 21.25 -23.93
N THR A 179 -10.96 21.15 -23.00
CA THR A 179 -10.47 22.29 -22.22
C THR A 179 -9.86 23.36 -23.13
N GLN A 180 -9.03 22.97 -24.10
CA GLN A 180 -8.47 23.87 -25.10
C GLN A 180 -9.55 24.60 -25.93
N ILE A 181 -10.60 23.89 -26.34
CA ILE A 181 -11.75 24.50 -27.04
C ILE A 181 -12.45 25.53 -26.16
N HIS A 182 -12.69 25.21 -24.89
CA HIS A 182 -13.31 26.14 -23.95
C HIS A 182 -12.45 27.40 -23.76
N ASP A 183 -11.14 27.25 -23.62
CA ASP A 183 -10.21 28.38 -23.46
C ASP A 183 -10.14 29.24 -24.72
N MET A 184 -10.08 28.64 -25.92
CA MET A 184 -10.13 29.39 -27.17
C MET A 184 -11.45 30.15 -27.33
N LYS A 185 -12.58 29.51 -27.00
CA LYS A 185 -13.90 30.14 -27.04
C LYS A 185 -14.00 31.32 -26.06
N ARG A 186 -13.43 31.16 -24.86
CA ARG A 186 -13.34 32.25 -23.86
C ARG A 186 -12.51 33.41 -24.41
N LYS A 187 -11.31 33.13 -24.92
CA LYS A 187 -10.43 34.15 -25.54
C LYS A 187 -11.10 34.87 -26.72
N GLN A 188 -11.85 34.16 -27.55
CA GLN A 188 -12.59 34.77 -28.67
C GLN A 188 -13.70 35.70 -28.16
N ARG A 189 -14.44 35.30 -27.11
CA ARG A 189 -15.45 36.14 -26.48
C ARG A 189 -14.82 37.41 -25.88
N GLU A 190 -13.73 37.27 -25.13
CA GLU A 190 -13.01 38.40 -24.54
C GLU A 190 -12.51 39.36 -25.63
N LYS A 191 -11.93 38.85 -26.73
CA LYS A 191 -11.53 39.68 -27.87
C LYS A 191 -12.71 40.45 -28.46
N LEU A 192 -13.87 39.81 -28.63
CA LEU A 192 -15.07 40.46 -29.16
C LEU A 192 -15.61 41.55 -28.20
N GLU A 193 -15.54 41.32 -26.90
CA GLU A 193 -15.97 42.28 -25.87
C GLU A 193 -15.00 43.45 -25.72
N ASN A 194 -13.70 43.20 -25.86
CA ASN A 194 -12.64 44.21 -25.79
C ASN A 194 -12.53 45.03 -27.08
N MET A 195 -12.98 44.51 -28.22
CA MET A 195 -12.98 45.26 -29.48
C MET A 195 -13.99 46.40 -29.40
N ASP A 196 -13.55 47.64 -29.65
CA ASP A 196 -14.42 48.82 -29.65
C ASP A 196 -15.58 48.69 -30.66
N VAL A 197 -15.42 47.86 -31.69
CA VAL A 197 -16.48 47.46 -32.61
C VAL A 197 -17.67 46.81 -31.88
N GLY A 198 -17.45 45.99 -30.85
CA GLY A 198 -18.51 45.38 -30.06
C GLY A 198 -19.30 46.40 -29.23
N LYS A 199 -18.61 47.40 -28.65
CA LYS A 199 -19.24 48.50 -27.90
C LYS A 199 -20.00 49.44 -28.82
N THR A 200 -19.41 49.82 -29.96
CA THR A 200 -20.04 50.66 -30.98
C THR A 200 -21.26 49.97 -31.59
N LEU A 201 -21.17 48.68 -31.93
CA LEU A 201 -22.30 47.89 -32.42
C LEU A 201 -23.45 47.80 -31.40
N LYS A 202 -23.14 47.57 -30.11
CA LYS A 202 -24.15 47.63 -29.02
C LYS A 202 -24.77 49.03 -28.87
N LYS A 203 -24.03 50.11 -29.14
CA LYS A 203 -24.56 51.48 -29.12
C LYS A 203 -25.48 51.74 -30.31
N VAL A 204 -25.06 51.37 -31.51
CA VAL A 204 -25.85 51.49 -32.75
C VAL A 204 -27.15 50.69 -32.62
N ARG A 205 -27.11 49.45 -32.14
CA ARG A 205 -28.33 48.64 -31.92
C ARG A 205 -29.31 49.31 -30.96
N ARG A 206 -28.82 49.89 -29.86
CA ARG A 206 -29.65 50.62 -28.89
C ARG A 206 -30.26 51.88 -29.50
N ASN A 207 -29.49 52.63 -30.29
CA ASN A 207 -29.98 53.82 -30.96
C ASN A 207 -31.06 53.45 -31.98
N LEU A 208 -30.81 52.46 -32.83
CA LEU A 208 -31.79 51.97 -33.80
C LEU A 208 -33.10 51.53 -33.11
N GLN A 209 -33.01 50.81 -31.99
CA GLN A 209 -34.19 50.39 -31.24
C GLN A 209 -34.98 51.56 -30.66
N LYS A 210 -34.31 52.63 -30.21
CA LYS A 210 -34.98 53.85 -29.75
C LYS A 210 -35.66 54.60 -30.89
N GLU A 211 -35.01 54.69 -32.05
CA GLU A 211 -35.59 55.32 -33.25
C GLU A 211 -36.84 54.56 -33.70
N ILE A 212 -36.77 53.23 -33.76
CA ILE A 212 -37.94 52.38 -34.08
C ILE A 212 -39.08 52.65 -33.09
N GLN A 213 -38.80 52.65 -31.79
CA GLN A 213 -39.81 52.92 -30.75
C GLN A 213 -40.41 54.33 -30.90
N MET A 214 -39.60 55.34 -31.19
CA MET A 214 -40.05 56.71 -31.41
C MET A 214 -40.94 56.81 -32.65
N THR A 215 -40.53 56.20 -33.76
CA THR A 215 -41.33 56.16 -35.00
C THR A 215 -42.67 55.47 -34.77
N THR A 216 -42.71 54.35 -34.05
CA THR A 216 -43.96 53.68 -33.68
C THR A 216 -44.86 54.57 -32.81
N LEU A 217 -44.30 55.29 -31.83
CA LEU A 217 -45.08 56.21 -30.99
C LEU A 217 -45.67 57.37 -31.79
N ILE A 218 -44.85 58.02 -32.63
CA ILE A 218 -45.27 59.11 -33.51
C ILE A 218 -46.40 58.62 -34.42
N GLN A 219 -46.23 57.45 -35.02
CA GLN A 219 -47.24 56.84 -35.85
C GLN A 219 -48.55 56.60 -35.10
N ASN A 220 -48.51 56.02 -33.89
CA ASN A 220 -49.70 55.78 -33.08
C ASN A 220 -50.42 57.09 -32.73
N ILE A 221 -49.67 58.16 -32.44
CA ILE A 221 -50.24 59.49 -32.17
C ILE A 221 -50.94 60.04 -33.42
N PHE A 222 -50.31 59.95 -34.60
CA PHE A 222 -50.94 60.41 -35.84
C PHE A 222 -52.19 59.61 -36.20
N GLN A 223 -52.18 58.29 -36.00
CA GLN A 223 -53.36 57.45 -36.19
C GLN A 223 -54.51 57.86 -35.25
N ASN A 224 -54.23 58.06 -33.97
CA ASN A 224 -55.21 58.49 -32.98
C ASN A 224 -55.76 59.91 -33.26
N LEU A 225 -54.91 60.82 -33.73
CA LEU A 225 -55.33 62.18 -34.08
C LEU A 225 -56.25 62.19 -35.31
N VAL A 226 -55.90 61.45 -36.37
CA VAL A 226 -56.72 61.36 -37.59
C VAL A 226 -58.08 60.72 -37.28
N THR A 227 -58.09 59.63 -36.51
CA THR A 227 -59.33 58.94 -36.09
C THR A 227 -60.18 59.78 -35.13
N GLY A 228 -59.55 60.49 -34.17
CA GLY A 228 -60.22 61.34 -33.19
C GLY A 228 -60.69 62.70 -33.70
N SER A 229 -60.12 63.20 -34.79
CA SER A 229 -60.46 64.51 -35.39
C SER A 229 -61.84 64.56 -36.07
N GLY A 230 -62.53 63.42 -36.22
CA GLY A 230 -63.84 63.35 -36.87
C GLY A 230 -63.82 63.64 -38.39
N VAL A 231 -62.65 63.78 -39.00
CA VAL A 231 -62.47 63.92 -40.44
C VAL A 231 -62.82 62.57 -41.11
N ASN A 232 -63.64 62.60 -42.16
CA ASN A 232 -64.02 61.40 -42.93
C ASN A 232 -62.85 60.91 -43.82
N TRP A 233 -61.79 60.42 -43.20
CA TRP A 233 -60.54 59.95 -43.84
C TRP A 233 -60.73 58.80 -44.83
N ALA A 234 -61.86 58.09 -44.76
CA ALA A 234 -62.20 57.04 -45.71
C ALA A 234 -62.73 57.57 -47.07
N LYS A 235 -63.18 58.84 -47.13
CA LYS A 235 -63.73 59.46 -48.35
C LYS A 235 -62.68 60.19 -49.18
N ASP A 236 -61.62 60.69 -48.54
CA ASP A 236 -60.48 61.30 -49.22
C ASP A 236 -59.45 60.22 -49.60
N PRO A 237 -59.21 59.97 -50.89
CA PRO A 237 -58.24 58.97 -51.35
C PRO A 237 -56.83 59.20 -50.80
N ALA A 238 -56.41 60.47 -50.68
CA ALA A 238 -55.06 60.81 -50.24
C ALA A 238 -54.85 60.50 -48.75
N LEU A 239 -55.83 60.85 -47.92
CA LEU A 239 -55.76 60.61 -46.48
C LEU A 239 -55.90 59.11 -46.14
N LYS A 240 -56.72 58.37 -46.90
CA LYS A 240 -56.85 56.91 -46.79
C LYS A 240 -55.52 56.20 -47.06
N GLU A 241 -54.77 56.63 -48.07
CA GLU A 241 -53.48 56.05 -48.41
C GLU A 241 -52.45 56.29 -47.30
N VAL A 242 -52.39 57.50 -46.74
CA VAL A 242 -51.47 57.85 -45.65
C VAL A 242 -51.73 57.02 -44.39
N VAL A 243 -52.99 56.86 -43.98
CA VAL A 243 -53.36 56.06 -42.79
C VAL A 243 -53.04 54.58 -42.98
N LEU A 244 -53.29 54.02 -44.17
CA LEU A 244 -52.97 52.62 -44.49
C LEU A 244 -51.46 52.37 -44.59
N GLN A 245 -50.68 53.34 -45.09
CA GLN A 245 -49.21 53.24 -45.13
C GLN A 245 -48.61 53.28 -43.73
N LEU A 246 -49.16 54.11 -42.84
CA LEU A 246 -48.79 54.07 -41.43
C LEU A 246 -49.01 52.63 -40.90
N GLU A 247 -50.22 52.09 -40.95
CA GLU A 247 -50.56 50.77 -40.40
C GLU A 247 -49.64 49.60 -40.84
N LYS A 248 -49.19 49.58 -42.10
CA LYS A 248 -48.28 48.55 -42.64
C LYS A 248 -46.87 48.56 -42.03
N ASN A 249 -46.39 49.70 -41.54
CA ASN A 249 -45.03 49.82 -41.00
C ASN A 249 -44.91 49.34 -39.54
N VAL A 250 -46.02 49.08 -38.84
CA VAL A 250 -46.03 48.52 -37.47
C VAL A 250 -45.94 46.99 -37.46
N THR A 251 -46.31 46.33 -38.56
CA THR A 251 -46.43 44.87 -38.64
C THR A 251 -45.24 44.18 -39.31
N ALA A 252 -44.31 44.94 -39.89
CA ALA A 252 -43.14 44.41 -40.60
C ALA A 252 -41.85 44.33 -39.76
N ILE A 253 -41.93 44.44 -38.43
CA ILE A 253 -40.81 44.31 -37.49
C ILE A 253 -41.00 43.09 -36.59
#